data_AF-A0A7S0IK43-F1
#
_entry.id   AF-A0A7S0IK43-F1
#
_cell.length_a   1.000
_cell.length_b   1.000
_cell.length_c   1.000
_cell.angle_alpha   90.00
_cell.angle_beta   90.00
_cell.angle_gamma   90.00
#
_symmetry.space_group_name_H-M   'P 1'
#
loop_
_entity.id
_entity.type
_entity.pdbx_description
1 polymer ?
#
loop_
_entity_poly.entity_id
_entity_poly.type
_entity_poly.pdbx_seq_one_letter_code
_entity_poly.pdbx_strand_id
1 'polypeptide(L)'
;MTVVVPEQTPAGEAHLEPFLVELVHESLNSYAYSNAAFLCERLHAAAPTEANAHLLATCYYRADQANRAYHTLKGRTSPRCRYLFALCCVELRRLPEAEAALCRSPLPAGGRPPATDASAAERPAANAATSDVPNGAHGLYLLGRVCKETGRAKAAAAHFADALALDPFMWCAYEELCALGAEAEAEAATEAAARSADRYPKLAEALKFAGRGFGGAAESTSFGTGTHGGEISSAATDSEGTSGLS
;
A
#
# COMPACT_ATOMS: atom_id res chain seq x y z
N MET A 1 53.38 25.77 17.67
CA MET A 1 52.05 26.14 17.15
C MET A 1 51.05 25.15 17.72
N THR A 2 50.44 25.50 18.85
CA THR A 2 49.29 24.77 19.41
C THR A 2 48.09 25.07 18.52
N VAL A 3 47.60 24.06 17.83
CA VAL A 3 46.32 24.14 17.11
C VAL A 3 45.24 24.24 18.18
N VAL A 4 44.69 25.44 18.35
CA VAL A 4 43.47 25.66 19.12
C VAL A 4 42.37 24.94 18.34
N VAL A 5 42.03 23.73 18.77
CA VAL A 5 40.79 23.08 18.34
C VAL A 5 39.67 23.98 18.87
N PRO A 6 38.81 24.53 17.99
CA PRO A 6 37.72 25.37 18.46
C PRO A 6 36.82 24.51 19.34
N GLU A 7 36.66 24.95 20.59
CA GLU A 7 35.72 24.39 21.55
C GLU A 7 34.33 24.48 20.92
N GLN A 8 33.84 23.33 20.43
CA GLN A 8 32.50 23.25 19.87
C GLN A 8 31.51 23.54 20.99
N THR A 9 30.88 24.70 20.91
CA THR A 9 29.80 25.07 21.83
C THR A 9 28.68 24.04 21.66
N PRO A 10 28.27 23.32 22.72
CA PRO A 10 27.28 22.23 22.63
C PRO A 10 25.91 22.68 22.11
N ALA A 11 25.63 23.99 22.13
CA ALA A 11 24.42 24.59 21.56
C ALA A 11 24.42 24.65 20.02
N GLY A 12 25.60 24.77 19.38
CA GLY A 12 25.71 24.84 17.92
C GLY A 12 25.39 23.50 17.24
N GLU A 13 25.75 22.40 17.89
CA GLU A 13 25.49 21.04 17.39
C GLU A 13 24.02 20.62 17.56
N ALA A 14 23.36 21.11 18.63
CA ALA A 14 21.96 20.80 18.91
C ALA A 14 20.99 21.31 17.82
N HIS A 15 21.32 22.42 17.16
CA HIS A 15 20.53 22.95 16.03
C HIS A 15 21.00 22.44 14.66
N LEU A 16 22.16 21.80 14.61
CA LEU A 16 22.74 21.31 13.35
C LEU A 16 22.01 20.06 12.84
N GLU A 17 21.66 19.13 13.74
CA GLU A 17 20.88 17.92 13.39
C GLU A 17 19.55 18.26 12.70
N PRO A 18 18.63 19.05 13.30
CA PRO A 18 17.36 19.37 12.65
C PRO A 18 17.52 20.14 11.34
N PHE A 19 18.49 21.06 11.26
CA PHE A 19 18.79 21.79 10.03
C PHE A 19 19.25 20.86 8.89
N LEU A 20 20.13 19.90 9.18
CA LEU A 20 20.56 18.91 8.19
C LEU A 20 19.43 17.99 7.77
N VAL A 21 18.55 17.59 8.70
CA VAL A 21 17.35 16.79 8.39
C VAL A 21 16.43 17.54 7.41
N GLU A 22 16.20 18.83 7.62
CA GLU A 22 15.42 19.67 6.71
C GLU A 22 16.05 19.72 5.31
N LEU A 23 17.35 19.99 5.20
CA LEU A 23 18.05 20.01 3.90
C LEU A 23 17.99 18.66 3.17
N VAL A 24 18.05 17.56 3.91
CA VAL A 24 17.87 16.21 3.34
C VAL A 24 16.46 16.07 2.79
N HIS A 25 15.42 16.48 3.53
CA HIS A 25 14.04 16.42 3.07
C HIS A 25 13.78 17.31 1.85
N GLU A 26 14.32 18.52 1.82
CA GLU A 26 14.26 19.40 0.64
C GLU A 26 14.90 18.73 -0.57
N SER A 27 16.10 18.18 -0.40
CA SER A 27 16.81 17.44 -1.47
C SER A 27 16.02 16.22 -1.96
N LEU A 28 15.37 15.49 -1.05
CA LEU A 28 14.49 14.37 -1.38
C LEU A 28 13.24 14.78 -2.15
N ASN A 29 12.66 15.93 -1.80
CA ASN A 29 11.47 16.48 -2.48
C ASN A 29 11.82 17.06 -3.86
N SER A 30 13.06 17.54 -4.04
CA SER A 30 13.61 17.96 -5.32
C SER A 30 14.22 16.82 -6.15
N TYR A 31 14.06 15.56 -5.73
CA TYR A 31 14.61 14.37 -6.41
C TYR A 31 16.15 14.36 -6.55
N ALA A 32 16.86 15.18 -5.77
CA ALA A 32 18.32 15.27 -5.76
C ALA A 32 18.94 14.20 -4.85
N TYR A 33 18.74 12.92 -5.18
CA TYR A 33 19.05 11.80 -4.29
C TYR A 33 20.53 11.67 -3.92
N SER A 34 21.44 11.98 -4.84
CA SER A 34 22.89 11.97 -4.54
C SER A 34 23.26 12.99 -3.46
N ASN A 35 22.63 14.18 -3.49
CA ASN A 35 22.83 15.21 -2.47
C ASN A 35 22.22 14.79 -1.14
N ALA A 36 20.98 14.29 -1.16
CA ALA A 36 20.30 13.79 0.02
C ALA A 36 21.09 12.67 0.72
N ALA A 37 21.61 11.71 -0.04
CA ALA A 37 22.42 10.62 0.49
C ALA A 37 23.72 11.14 1.12
N PHE A 38 24.45 12.04 0.47
CA PHE A 38 25.68 12.62 1.00
C PHE A 38 25.45 13.37 2.32
N LEU A 39 24.45 14.24 2.36
CA LEU A 39 24.09 14.99 3.58
C LEU A 39 23.67 14.05 4.70
N CYS A 40 22.88 13.02 4.38
CA CYS A 40 22.40 12.07 5.37
C CYS A 40 23.50 11.12 5.88
N GLU A 41 24.48 10.75 5.06
CA GLU A 41 25.66 9.99 5.49
C GLU A 41 26.47 10.78 6.54
N ARG A 42 26.66 12.08 6.30
CA ARG A 42 27.34 12.98 7.26
C ARG A 42 26.54 13.13 8.54
N LEU A 43 25.22 13.31 8.43
CA LEU A 43 24.33 13.37 9.58
C LEU A 43 24.39 12.09 10.42
N HIS A 44 24.34 10.92 9.77
CA HIS A 44 24.42 9.63 10.46
C HIS A 44 25.80 9.39 11.09
N ALA A 45 26.88 9.83 10.45
CA ALA A 45 28.22 9.75 11.01
C ALA A 45 28.41 10.65 12.24
N ALA A 46 27.75 11.81 12.27
CA ALA A 46 27.76 12.70 13.43
C ALA A 46 26.87 12.15 14.58
N ALA A 47 25.68 11.66 14.25
CA ALA A 47 24.70 11.18 15.23
C ALA A 47 24.03 9.87 14.74
N PRO A 48 24.53 8.69 15.17
CA PRO A 48 24.02 7.38 14.72
C PRO A 48 22.74 6.97 15.47
N THR A 49 21.67 7.77 15.36
CA THR A 49 20.35 7.48 15.93
C THR A 49 19.53 6.55 15.02
N GLU A 50 18.53 5.84 15.56
CA GLU A 50 17.62 5.03 14.72
C GLU A 50 16.81 5.89 13.74
N ALA A 51 16.49 7.13 14.10
CA ALA A 51 15.79 8.08 13.23
C ALA A 51 16.66 8.47 12.03
N ASN A 52 17.94 8.79 12.26
CA ASN A 52 18.88 9.15 11.19
C ASN A 52 19.22 7.94 10.31
N ALA A 53 19.30 6.74 10.89
CA ALA A 53 19.45 5.50 10.12
C ALA A 53 18.25 5.24 9.20
N HIS A 54 17.02 5.50 9.67
CA HIS A 54 15.82 5.43 8.85
C HIS A 54 15.84 6.44 7.70
N LEU A 55 16.23 7.69 7.97
CA LEU A 55 16.33 8.73 6.96
C LEU A 55 17.38 8.38 5.90
N LEU A 56 18.54 7.87 6.31
CA LEU A 56 19.60 7.43 5.40
C LEU A 56 19.14 6.28 4.52
N ALA A 57 18.50 5.27 5.12
CA ALA A 57 17.93 4.18 4.36
C ALA A 57 16.83 4.64 3.40
N THR A 58 16.04 5.65 3.77
CA THR A 58 15.04 6.26 2.89
C THR A 58 15.70 6.93 1.68
N CYS A 59 16.83 7.61 1.89
CA CYS A 59 17.62 8.21 0.80
C CYS A 59 18.13 7.13 -0.16
N TYR A 60 18.71 6.04 0.36
CA TYR A 60 19.18 4.93 -0.48
C TYR A 60 18.05 4.22 -1.20
N TYR A 61 16.91 4.00 -0.54
CA TYR A 61 15.74 3.36 -1.15
C TYR A 61 15.19 4.19 -2.30
N ARG A 62 15.02 5.51 -2.13
CA ARG A 62 14.59 6.42 -3.20
C ARG A 62 15.61 6.55 -4.34
N ALA A 63 16.89 6.29 -4.05
CA ALA A 63 17.96 6.24 -5.03
C ALA A 63 18.11 4.87 -5.73
N ASP A 64 17.13 3.97 -5.59
CA ASP A 64 17.13 2.60 -6.15
C ASP A 64 18.28 1.71 -5.63
N GLN A 65 18.82 2.02 -4.44
CA GLN A 65 19.90 1.28 -3.79
C GLN A 65 19.35 0.44 -2.62
N ALA A 66 18.37 -0.43 -2.91
CA ALA A 66 17.70 -1.28 -1.93
C ALA A 66 18.66 -2.16 -1.12
N ASN A 67 19.75 -2.65 -1.73
CA ASN A 67 20.78 -3.42 -1.03
C ASN A 67 21.47 -2.60 0.09
N ARG A 68 21.82 -1.33 -0.17
CA ARG A 68 22.45 -0.47 0.85
C ARG A 68 21.46 -0.17 1.97
N ALA A 69 20.22 0.17 1.61
CA ALA A 69 19.15 0.40 2.58
C ALA A 69 18.90 -0.83 3.48
N TYR A 70 18.89 -2.04 2.88
CA TYR A 70 18.76 -3.31 3.60
C TYR A 70 19.84 -3.47 4.68
N HIS A 71 21.11 -3.24 4.33
CA HIS A 71 22.21 -3.40 5.28
C HIS A 71 22.21 -2.34 6.39
N THR A 72 21.82 -1.09 6.09
CA THR A 72 21.69 -0.03 7.09
C THR A 72 20.60 -0.34 8.12
N LEU A 73 19.49 -0.95 7.69
CA LEU A 73 18.33 -1.23 8.54
C LEU A 73 18.36 -2.60 9.23
N LYS A 74 19.26 -3.50 8.81
CA LYS A 74 19.34 -4.86 9.38
C LYS A 74 19.59 -4.81 10.89
N GLY A 75 18.68 -5.39 11.66
CA GLY A 75 18.76 -5.45 13.13
C GLY A 75 18.17 -4.25 13.88
N ARG A 76 17.55 -3.28 13.19
CA ARG A 76 16.86 -2.15 13.83
C ARG A 76 15.44 -2.53 14.27
N THR A 77 15.02 -2.03 15.43
CA THR A 77 13.76 -2.45 16.07
C THR A 77 12.61 -1.47 15.87
N SER A 78 12.90 -0.21 15.53
CA SER A 78 11.90 0.83 15.25
C SER A 78 10.84 0.36 14.23
N PRO A 79 9.54 0.64 14.43
CA PRO A 79 8.50 0.30 13.46
C PRO A 79 8.74 0.92 12.07
N ARG A 80 9.22 2.18 12.02
CA ARG A 80 9.54 2.87 10.74
C ARG A 80 10.68 2.17 10.01
N CYS A 81 11.70 1.74 10.74
CA CYS A 81 12.83 0.97 10.20
C CYS A 81 12.38 -0.40 9.70
N ARG A 82 11.57 -1.12 10.48
CA ARG A 82 11.04 -2.44 10.12
C ARG A 82 10.22 -2.41 8.83
N TYR A 83 9.33 -1.44 8.69
CA TYR A 83 8.53 -1.27 7.47
C TYR A 83 9.42 -1.05 6.24
N LEU A 84 10.36 -0.10 6.31
CA LEU A 84 11.27 0.17 5.20
C LEU A 84 12.21 -1.02 4.90
N PHE A 85 12.64 -1.73 5.93
CA PHE A 85 13.42 -2.97 5.77
C PHE A 85 12.61 -4.04 5.03
N ALA A 86 11.33 -4.20 5.37
CA ALA A 86 10.43 -5.13 4.68
C ALA A 86 10.23 -4.75 3.20
N LEU A 87 10.09 -3.45 2.89
CA LEU A 87 10.05 -2.96 1.51
C LEU A 87 11.31 -3.36 0.72
N CYS A 88 12.49 -3.11 1.31
CA CYS A 88 13.75 -3.52 0.70
C CYS A 88 13.82 -5.05 0.50
N CYS A 89 13.33 -5.84 1.46
CA CYS A 89 13.31 -7.30 1.36
C CYS A 89 12.42 -7.80 0.21
N VAL A 90 11.26 -7.17 -0.01
CA VAL A 90 10.37 -7.52 -1.13
C VAL A 90 11.02 -7.22 -2.47
N GLU A 91 11.70 -6.07 -2.61
CA GLU A 91 12.45 -5.73 -3.83
C GLU A 91 13.60 -6.70 -4.09
N LEU A 92 14.32 -7.10 -3.04
CA LEU A 92 15.40 -8.08 -3.12
C LEU A 92 14.90 -9.54 -3.21
N ARG A 93 13.58 -9.77 -3.32
CA ARG A 93 12.93 -11.10 -3.36
C ARG A 93 13.21 -11.99 -2.15
N ARG A 94 13.51 -11.39 -1.00
CA ARG A 94 13.71 -12.06 0.30
C ARG A 94 12.41 -12.06 1.11
N LEU A 95 11.38 -12.69 0.56
CA LEU A 95 10.03 -12.77 1.12
C LEU A 95 9.94 -13.26 2.58
N PRO A 96 10.67 -14.31 3.02
CA PRO A 96 10.58 -14.76 4.41
C PRO A 96 11.12 -13.75 5.43
N GLU A 97 12.12 -12.95 5.03
CA GLU A 97 12.65 -11.88 5.89
C GLU A 97 11.71 -10.68 5.95
N ALA A 98 11.00 -10.39 4.86
CA ALA A 98 9.97 -9.36 4.83
C ALA A 98 8.82 -9.70 5.79
N GLU A 99 8.33 -10.93 5.75
CA GLU A 99 7.25 -11.40 6.64
C GLU A 99 7.67 -11.35 8.12
N ALA A 100 8.86 -11.85 8.45
CA ALA A 100 9.37 -11.79 9.83
C ALA A 100 9.52 -10.35 10.35
N ALA A 101 9.97 -9.43 9.49
CA ALA A 101 10.07 -8.02 9.84
C ALA A 101 8.70 -7.36 10.08
N LEU A 102 7.64 -7.80 9.40
CA LEU A 102 6.28 -7.26 9.57
C LEU A 102 5.54 -7.89 10.76
N CYS A 103 5.68 -9.20 11.00
CA CYS A 103 4.95 -9.94 12.04
C CYS A 103 5.56 -9.89 13.46
N ARG A 104 6.58 -9.04 13.68
CA ARG A 104 7.34 -8.94 14.95
C ARG A 104 7.84 -10.30 15.47
N SER A 105 8.21 -11.20 14.57
CA SER A 105 9.13 -12.29 14.95
C SER A 105 10.52 -11.66 15.00
N PRO A 106 11.26 -11.73 16.13
CA PRO A 106 12.65 -11.31 16.14
C PRO A 106 13.37 -12.07 15.02
N LEU A 107 13.88 -11.36 14.01
CA LEU A 107 14.78 -11.95 13.04
C LEU A 107 16.05 -12.27 13.84
N PRO A 108 16.43 -13.55 14.06
CA PRO A 108 17.67 -13.83 14.75
C PRO A 108 18.80 -13.18 13.95
N ALA A 109 19.83 -12.71 14.64
CA ALA A 109 20.93 -11.91 14.07
C ALA A 109 21.64 -12.53 12.84
N GLY A 110 21.36 -13.80 12.52
CA GLY A 110 21.81 -14.53 11.34
C GLY A 110 20.87 -14.57 10.13
N GLY A 111 19.72 -13.86 10.12
CA GLY A 111 18.85 -13.76 8.93
C GLY A 111 18.12 -15.05 8.52
N ARG A 112 18.11 -16.08 9.38
CA ARG A 112 17.37 -17.32 9.14
C ARG A 112 16.07 -17.27 9.94
N PRO A 113 14.87 -17.32 9.33
CA PRO A 113 13.65 -17.51 10.10
C PRO A 113 13.77 -18.82 10.91
N PRO A 114 13.23 -18.89 12.14
CA PRO A 114 13.19 -20.14 12.88
C PRO A 114 12.47 -21.19 12.03
N ALA A 115 13.11 -22.34 11.85
CA ALA A 115 12.52 -23.50 11.19
C ALA A 115 11.45 -24.05 12.13
N THR A 116 10.25 -23.51 12.07
CA THR A 116 9.06 -24.08 12.70
C THR A 116 8.04 -24.33 11.62
N ASP A 117 7.61 -25.58 11.56
CA ASP A 117 6.70 -26.17 10.59
C ASP A 117 5.48 -25.26 10.35
N ALA A 118 5.46 -24.60 9.20
CA ALA A 118 4.50 -23.57 8.82
C ALA A 118 3.09 -24.10 8.50
N SER A 119 2.66 -25.21 9.11
CA SER A 119 1.35 -25.83 8.91
C SER A 119 0.39 -25.70 10.09
N ALA A 120 0.73 -24.94 11.13
CA ALA A 120 -0.13 -24.79 12.32
C ALA A 120 -0.19 -23.37 12.90
N ALA A 121 0.01 -22.32 12.09
CA ALA A 121 -0.42 -20.99 12.48
C ALA A 121 -1.94 -20.88 12.27
N GLU A 122 -2.70 -21.52 13.16
CA GLU A 122 -4.07 -21.12 13.44
C GLU A 122 -4.08 -19.61 13.64
N ARG A 123 -4.99 -18.90 12.95
CA ARG A 123 -5.23 -17.45 13.03
C ARG A 123 -4.73 -16.87 14.37
N PRO A 124 -3.64 -16.09 14.41
CA PRO A 124 -3.52 -15.12 15.48
C PRO A 124 -4.74 -14.21 15.31
N ALA A 125 -5.56 -14.10 16.36
CA ALA A 125 -6.84 -13.40 16.33
C ALA A 125 -6.72 -12.08 15.54
N ALA A 126 -7.66 -11.84 14.62
CA ALA A 126 -7.68 -10.71 13.68
C ALA A 126 -7.49 -9.32 14.34
N ASN A 127 -7.69 -9.23 15.66
CA ASN A 127 -7.55 -7.98 16.43
C ASN A 127 -6.16 -7.78 17.08
N ALA A 128 -5.31 -8.81 17.18
CA ALA A 128 -3.97 -8.68 17.78
C ALA A 128 -2.89 -8.43 16.71
N ALA A 129 -3.03 -9.03 15.52
CA ALA A 129 -2.08 -8.87 14.42
C ALA A 129 -2.14 -7.48 13.77
N THR A 130 -3.30 -6.83 13.74
CA THR A 130 -3.51 -5.53 13.08
C THR A 130 -2.91 -4.33 13.83
N SER A 131 -2.72 -4.44 15.15
CA SER A 131 -2.18 -3.35 15.99
C SER A 131 -0.64 -3.32 16.08
N ASP A 132 0.03 -4.42 15.72
CA ASP A 132 1.50 -4.58 15.86
C ASP A 132 2.26 -4.50 14.53
N VAL A 133 1.53 -4.45 13.40
CA VAL A 133 2.12 -4.32 12.07
C VAL A 133 2.62 -2.88 11.84
N PRO A 134 3.89 -2.71 11.45
CA PRO A 134 4.46 -1.38 11.29
C PRO A 134 3.80 -0.64 10.13
N ASN A 135 3.58 0.67 10.31
CA ASN A 135 2.92 1.54 9.34
C ASN A 135 1.43 1.24 9.08
N GLY A 136 0.76 0.48 9.96
CA GLY A 136 -0.69 0.25 9.92
C GLY A 136 -1.15 -0.42 8.63
N ALA A 137 -2.10 0.22 7.91
CA ALA A 137 -2.71 -0.34 6.70
C ALA A 137 -1.70 -0.66 5.60
N HIS A 138 -0.67 0.18 5.46
CA HIS A 138 0.40 -0.03 4.45
C HIS A 138 1.26 -1.26 4.78
N GLY A 139 1.49 -1.54 6.07
CA GLY A 139 2.18 -2.76 6.47
C GLY A 139 1.35 -4.02 6.25
N LEU A 140 0.03 -3.95 6.49
CA LEU A 140 -0.90 -5.05 6.20
C LEU A 140 -0.99 -5.32 4.70
N TYR A 141 -1.04 -4.28 3.88
CA TYR A 141 -0.98 -4.40 2.43
C TYR A 141 0.32 -5.08 1.97
N LEU A 142 1.47 -4.68 2.52
CA LEU A 142 2.75 -5.31 2.19
C LEU A 142 2.79 -6.80 2.60
N LEU A 143 2.20 -7.14 3.76
CA LEU A 143 2.08 -8.52 4.21
C LEU A 143 1.17 -9.35 3.29
N GLY A 144 0.07 -8.77 2.83
CA GLY A 144 -0.81 -9.37 1.82
C GLY A 144 -0.07 -9.66 0.51
N ARG A 145 0.75 -8.71 0.04
CA ARG A 145 1.62 -8.92 -1.14
C ARG A 145 2.61 -10.08 -0.95
N VAL A 146 3.27 -10.15 0.21
CA VAL A 146 4.18 -11.26 0.53
C VAL A 146 3.42 -12.60 0.58
N CYS A 147 2.22 -12.64 1.16
CA CYS A 147 1.37 -13.82 1.17
C CYS A 147 0.97 -14.26 -0.25
N LYS A 148 0.62 -13.30 -1.12
CA LYS A 148 0.29 -13.56 -2.52
C LYS A 148 1.49 -14.14 -3.28
N GLU A 149 2.66 -13.52 -3.16
CA GLU A 149 3.90 -13.99 -3.81
C GLU A 149 4.36 -15.36 -3.31
N THR A 150 4.00 -15.75 -2.08
CA THR A 150 4.29 -17.08 -1.50
C THR A 150 3.19 -18.12 -1.76
N GLY A 151 2.17 -17.80 -2.57
CA GLY A 151 1.10 -18.73 -2.95
C GLY A 151 -0.02 -18.89 -1.91
N ARG A 152 -0.03 -18.08 -0.84
CA ARG A 152 -1.04 -18.12 0.23
C ARG A 152 -2.18 -17.15 -0.05
N ALA A 153 -2.94 -17.40 -1.12
CA ALA A 153 -4.00 -16.50 -1.60
C ALA A 153 -5.06 -16.15 -0.54
N LYS A 154 -5.52 -17.13 0.27
CA LYS A 154 -6.50 -16.88 1.34
C LYS A 154 -5.98 -15.95 2.43
N ALA A 155 -4.70 -16.12 2.82
CA ALA A 155 -4.06 -15.24 3.78
C ALA A 155 -3.84 -13.85 3.17
N ALA A 156 -3.48 -13.76 1.89
CA ALA A 156 -3.33 -12.49 1.19
C ALA A 156 -4.63 -11.69 1.20
N ALA A 157 -5.76 -12.32 0.84
CA ALA A 157 -7.07 -11.70 0.85
C ALA A 157 -7.45 -11.19 2.26
N ALA A 158 -7.21 -11.97 3.31
CA ALA A 158 -7.46 -11.52 4.69
C ALA A 158 -6.66 -10.25 5.04
N HIS A 159 -5.35 -10.21 4.74
CA HIS A 159 -4.53 -9.03 5.04
C HIS A 159 -4.90 -7.80 4.19
N PHE A 160 -5.32 -7.98 2.94
CA PHE A 160 -5.82 -6.88 2.12
C PHE A 160 -7.16 -6.33 2.63
N ALA A 161 -8.06 -7.21 3.09
CA ALA A 161 -9.31 -6.80 3.73
C ALA A 161 -9.05 -6.03 5.03
N ASP A 162 -8.12 -6.51 5.87
CA ASP A 162 -7.71 -5.80 7.10
C ASP A 162 -7.08 -4.43 6.78
N ALA A 163 -6.31 -4.33 5.69
CA ALA A 163 -5.76 -3.05 5.23
C ALA A 163 -6.85 -2.06 4.82
N LEU A 164 -7.88 -2.51 4.08
CA LEU A 164 -9.03 -1.68 3.68
C LEU A 164 -9.90 -1.28 4.86
N ALA A 165 -10.11 -2.20 5.81
CA ALA A 165 -10.85 -1.90 7.03
C ALA A 165 -10.16 -0.80 7.86
N LEU A 166 -8.83 -0.72 7.80
CA LEU A 166 -8.03 0.29 8.49
C LEU A 166 -7.85 1.59 7.69
N ASP A 167 -7.71 1.50 6.37
CA ASP A 167 -7.61 2.63 5.44
C ASP A 167 -8.51 2.40 4.20
N PRO A 168 -9.74 2.94 4.20
CA PRO A 168 -10.67 2.80 3.08
C PRO A 168 -10.20 3.45 1.77
N PHE A 169 -9.13 4.26 1.78
CA PHE A 169 -8.57 4.87 0.57
C PHE A 169 -7.47 4.03 -0.08
N MET A 170 -7.17 2.85 0.47
CA MET A 170 -6.15 1.94 -0.05
C MET A 170 -6.63 1.19 -1.30
N TRP A 171 -6.79 1.90 -2.42
CA TRP A 171 -7.27 1.33 -3.68
C TRP A 171 -6.47 0.10 -4.15
N CYS A 172 -5.16 0.11 -3.97
CA CYS A 172 -4.31 -1.01 -4.37
C CYS A 172 -4.63 -2.30 -3.60
N ALA A 173 -5.17 -2.24 -2.37
CA ALA A 173 -5.63 -3.42 -1.65
C ALA A 173 -6.96 -3.94 -2.21
N TYR A 174 -7.84 -3.05 -2.66
CA TYR A 174 -9.10 -3.39 -3.32
C TYR A 174 -8.86 -4.09 -4.66
N GLU A 175 -7.99 -3.53 -5.51
CA GLU A 175 -7.61 -4.15 -6.80
C GLU A 175 -7.08 -5.58 -6.61
N GLU A 176 -6.23 -5.76 -5.60
CA GLU A 176 -5.66 -7.06 -5.26
C GLU A 176 -6.71 -8.07 -4.80
N LEU A 177 -7.73 -7.64 -4.05
CA LEU A 177 -8.86 -8.50 -3.67
C LEU A 177 -9.71 -8.92 -4.86
N CYS A 178 -10.07 -7.98 -5.75
CA CYS A 178 -10.78 -8.30 -6.99
C CYS A 178 -9.99 -9.27 -7.87
N ALA A 179 -8.67 -9.06 -8.00
CA ALA A 179 -7.80 -9.96 -8.76
C ALA A 179 -7.71 -11.37 -8.16
N LEU A 180 -7.95 -11.52 -6.85
CA LEU A 180 -8.03 -12.80 -6.15
C LEU A 180 -9.43 -13.43 -6.15
N GLY A 181 -10.43 -12.75 -6.72
CA GLY A 181 -11.84 -13.16 -6.71
C GLY A 181 -12.52 -13.00 -5.34
N ALA A 182 -11.98 -12.15 -4.47
CA ALA A 182 -12.45 -11.88 -3.12
C ALA A 182 -13.24 -10.56 -3.04
N GLU A 183 -14.19 -10.37 -3.98
CA GLU A 183 -14.98 -9.13 -4.12
C GLU A 183 -15.87 -8.90 -2.90
N ALA A 184 -16.48 -9.95 -2.36
CA ALA A 184 -17.33 -9.88 -1.18
C ALA A 184 -16.54 -9.40 0.06
N GLU A 185 -15.29 -9.85 0.21
CA GLU A 185 -14.40 -9.40 1.27
C GLU A 185 -14.02 -7.92 1.11
N ALA A 186 -13.85 -7.45 -0.14
CA ALA A 186 -13.55 -6.06 -0.43
C ALA A 186 -14.74 -5.13 -0.10
N GLU A 187 -15.95 -5.53 -0.46
CA GLU A 187 -17.19 -4.81 -0.10
C GLU A 187 -17.38 -4.78 1.41
N ALA A 188 -17.25 -5.92 2.09
CA ALA A 188 -17.39 -5.99 3.54
C ALA A 188 -16.36 -5.13 4.28
N ALA A 189 -15.11 -5.10 3.81
CA ALA A 189 -14.05 -4.29 4.41
C ALA A 189 -14.28 -2.78 4.22
N THR A 190 -14.72 -2.36 3.03
CA THR A 190 -15.03 -0.95 2.75
C THR A 190 -16.25 -0.47 3.54
N GLU A 191 -17.28 -1.31 3.69
CA GLU A 191 -18.41 -1.01 4.58
C GLU A 191 -17.99 -0.92 6.05
N ALA A 192 -17.16 -1.85 6.54
CA ALA A 192 -16.66 -1.82 7.90
C ALA A 192 -15.87 -0.52 8.18
N ALA A 193 -15.03 -0.11 7.23
CA ALA A 193 -14.31 1.16 7.29
C ALA A 193 -15.26 2.37 7.28
N ALA A 194 -16.32 2.36 6.47
CA ALA A 194 -17.34 3.41 6.44
C ALA A 194 -18.12 3.51 7.76
N ARG A 195 -18.34 2.40 8.48
CA ARG A 195 -18.95 2.42 9.82
C ARG A 195 -18.02 3.02 10.88
N SER A 196 -16.70 3.00 10.64
CA SER A 196 -15.70 3.67 11.47
C SER A 196 -15.51 5.18 11.13
N ALA A 197 -16.46 5.78 10.40
CA ALA A 197 -16.42 7.15 9.88
C ALA A 197 -16.21 8.27 10.92
N ASP A 198 -16.35 8.01 12.22
CA ASP A 198 -15.94 8.94 13.27
C ASP A 198 -14.45 9.31 13.18
N ARG A 199 -13.63 8.44 12.57
CA ARG A 199 -12.19 8.68 12.35
C ARG A 199 -11.90 9.65 11.21
N TYR A 200 -12.84 9.85 10.29
CA TYR A 200 -12.69 10.70 9.11
C TYR A 200 -14.03 11.38 8.78
N PRO A 201 -14.32 12.56 9.34
CA PRO A 201 -15.62 13.21 9.18
C PRO A 201 -15.99 13.53 7.72
N LYS A 202 -15.00 13.60 6.82
CA LYS A 202 -15.19 13.80 5.38
C LYS A 202 -15.17 12.50 4.55
N LEU A 203 -14.97 11.34 5.17
CA LEU A 203 -14.93 10.04 4.47
C LEU A 203 -16.28 9.71 3.83
N ALA A 204 -17.39 10.02 4.48
CA ALA A 204 -18.72 9.84 3.89
C ALA A 204 -18.92 10.68 2.61
N GLU A 205 -18.24 11.81 2.48
CA GLU A 205 -18.25 12.64 1.26
C GLU A 205 -17.27 12.10 0.20
N ALA A 206 -16.08 11.66 0.62
CA ALA A 206 -15.07 11.08 -0.28
C ALA A 206 -15.48 9.70 -0.83
N LEU A 207 -16.16 8.86 -0.04
CA LEU A 207 -16.70 7.57 -0.51
C LEU A 207 -17.85 7.77 -1.50
N LYS A 208 -18.64 8.85 -1.41
CA LYS A 208 -19.62 9.21 -2.45
C LYS A 208 -18.94 9.58 -3.77
N PHE A 209 -17.71 10.10 -3.73
CA PHE A 209 -16.89 10.35 -4.91
C PHE A 209 -16.34 9.04 -5.47
N ALA A 210 -15.83 8.14 -4.62
CA ALA A 210 -15.32 6.83 -5.02
C ALA A 210 -16.40 5.88 -5.55
N GLY A 211 -17.58 5.83 -4.92
CA GLY A 211 -18.72 5.00 -5.32
C GLY A 211 -19.46 5.49 -6.57
N ARG A 212 -19.12 6.67 -7.12
CA ARG A 212 -19.76 7.25 -8.31
C ARG A 212 -19.19 6.79 -9.65
N GLY A 213 -18.20 5.90 -9.66
CA GLY A 213 -17.65 5.44 -10.93
C GLY A 213 -16.71 4.26 -10.81
N PHE A 214 -17.25 3.06 -10.61
CA PHE A 214 -16.58 1.81 -11.01
C PHE A 214 -17.54 0.73 -11.52
N GLY A 215 -18.86 0.90 -11.34
CA GLY A 215 -19.90 0.06 -11.94
C GLY A 215 -20.76 0.83 -12.95
N GLY A 216 -20.20 1.12 -14.12
CA GLY A 216 -20.97 1.57 -15.28
C GLY A 216 -21.55 0.34 -15.99
N ALA A 217 -22.82 0.07 -15.73
CA ALA A 217 -23.59 -1.04 -16.24
C ALA A 217 -23.42 -1.25 -17.76
N ALA A 218 -23.13 -2.51 -18.13
CA ALA A 218 -23.54 -3.04 -19.42
C ALA A 218 -25.07 -3.16 -19.41
N GLU A 219 -25.77 -2.04 -19.61
CA GLU A 219 -27.17 -2.10 -20.01
C GLU A 219 -27.21 -2.59 -21.45
N SER A 220 -27.58 -3.87 -21.58
CA SER A 220 -28.06 -4.45 -22.82
C SER A 220 -29.15 -3.56 -23.40
N THR A 221 -28.87 -2.88 -24.51
CA THR A 221 -29.91 -2.24 -25.33
C THR A 221 -30.84 -3.33 -25.86
N SER A 222 -31.92 -3.61 -25.13
CA SER A 222 -33.07 -4.31 -25.66
C SER A 222 -33.72 -3.41 -26.70
N PHE A 223 -33.68 -3.85 -27.96
CA PHE A 223 -34.34 -3.19 -29.09
C PHE A 223 -35.85 -3.18 -28.84
N GLY A 224 -36.37 -2.05 -28.34
CA GLY A 224 -37.79 -1.85 -28.10
C GLY A 224 -38.51 -1.63 -29.43
N THR A 225 -39.38 -2.58 -29.80
CA THR A 225 -40.39 -2.40 -30.85
C THR A 225 -41.40 -1.35 -30.39
N GLY A 226 -41.23 -0.11 -30.82
CA GLY A 226 -42.17 0.98 -30.64
C GLY A 226 -43.18 1.03 -31.77
N THR A 227 -44.37 0.49 -31.53
CA THR A 227 -45.58 0.72 -32.32
C THR A 227 -46.04 2.17 -32.15
N HIS A 228 -45.93 2.99 -33.20
CA HIS A 228 -46.64 4.27 -33.29
C HIS A 228 -47.72 4.19 -34.37
N GLY A 229 -48.97 4.17 -33.92
CA GLY A 229 -50.13 4.51 -34.73
C GLY A 229 -50.23 6.03 -34.84
N GLY A 230 -50.30 6.53 -36.07
CA GLY A 230 -50.55 7.91 -36.43
C GLY A 230 -51.12 7.95 -37.85
N GLU A 231 -52.36 8.39 -37.96
CA GLU A 231 -53.21 8.37 -39.15
C GLU A 231 -52.66 9.26 -40.28
N ILE A 232 -52.79 8.80 -41.53
CA ILE A 232 -53.05 9.66 -42.69
C ILE A 232 -53.93 8.92 -43.70
N SER A 233 -55.04 9.57 -44.04
CA SER A 233 -56.00 9.25 -45.09
C SER A 233 -55.37 9.38 -46.49
N SER A 234 -55.58 8.40 -47.37
CA SER A 234 -56.43 8.56 -48.57
C SER A 234 -56.19 7.47 -49.64
N ALA A 235 -57.32 6.94 -50.12
CA ALA A 235 -57.67 6.58 -51.49
C ALA A 235 -56.85 5.55 -52.31
N ALA A 236 -57.60 4.54 -52.76
CA ALA A 236 -57.70 4.04 -54.14
C ALA A 236 -57.22 2.60 -54.44
N THR A 237 -58.24 1.73 -54.59
CA THR A 237 -58.50 0.78 -55.70
C THR A 237 -57.54 -0.39 -55.95
N ASP A 238 -58.10 -1.59 -55.73
CA ASP A 238 -58.17 -2.76 -56.62
C ASP A 238 -56.87 -3.36 -57.20
N SER A 239 -56.63 -4.64 -56.88
CA SER A 239 -56.73 -5.73 -57.87
C SER A 239 -56.31 -7.09 -57.28
N GLU A 240 -56.93 -8.12 -57.84
CA GLU A 240 -56.95 -9.54 -57.48
C GLU A 240 -55.63 -10.30 -57.78
N GLY A 241 -55.51 -11.51 -57.23
CA GLY A 241 -54.57 -12.53 -57.73
C GLY A 241 -54.11 -13.52 -56.66
N THR A 242 -54.93 -14.48 -56.24
CA THR A 242 -54.90 -15.91 -56.66
C THR A 242 -53.63 -16.72 -56.29
N SER A 243 -53.85 -17.64 -55.34
CA SER A 243 -53.60 -19.10 -55.40
C SER A 243 -52.18 -19.70 -55.37
N GLY A 244 -52.06 -20.79 -54.57
CA GLY A 244 -51.16 -21.94 -54.76
C GLY A 244 -50.04 -21.99 -53.71
N LEU A 245 -50.09 -22.77 -52.62
CA LEU A 245 -50.17 -24.23 -52.49
C LEU A 245 -49.22 -24.98 -53.44
N SER A 246 -48.03 -25.32 -52.93
CA SER A 246 -47.49 -26.69 -52.84
C SER A 246 -46.29 -26.70 -51.90
#